data_AF-A0A1U9V2Y5-F1
#
_entry.id   AF-A0A1U9V2Y5-F1
#
_cell.length_a   1.000
_cell.length_b   1.000
_cell.length_c   1.000
_cell.angle_alpha   90.00
_cell.angle_beta   90.00
_cell.angle_gamma   90.00
#
_symmetry.space_group_name_H-M   'P 1'
#
loop_
_entity.id
_entity.type
_entity.pdbx_description
1 polymer ?
#
loop_
_entity_poly.entity_id
_entity_poly.type
_entity_poly.pdbx_seq_one_letter_code
_entity_poly.pdbx_strand_id
1 'polypeptide(L)'
;MSSDEAVELGLSDDAPLRDFVTEPIHHLSINNIRVIQRIESALRLIYPLIKDSSDKVKRQAAVSIPVFASSLYERGRGFPEPEKILKYNAFSHQIAKEGEATDEEKEWVARLQLCGFSHADEFDEAILDMMRCGYVAGSSISAHAAALDAIADRDRLDETFTAVWRTFHDRLDMTGEHLVDEFVHAVRQSASVITSLNINSTVKLVRELGFEGRADQIIEIYIDQRQDTPELFDIDHQSRLGDVDDPKTRARFQEVFNDSGKVLSLQEAAELIVENERWDSGIVPAFVRAQADQLIDLLRAKQGPNLQPLVTGILRLPANAEEHESITANMIAALRTLGRESTLNRVRVRRWGVVIED
;
A
#
# COMPACT_ATOMS: atom_id res chain seq x y z
N MET A 1 -19.29 29.30 -34.61
CA MET A 1 -18.10 29.51 -33.78
C MET A 1 -17.53 28.15 -33.47
N SER A 2 -16.31 27.88 -33.93
CA SER A 2 -15.59 26.65 -33.60
C SER A 2 -15.18 26.67 -32.11
N SER A 3 -14.79 25.52 -31.56
CA SER A 3 -14.24 25.47 -30.20
C SER A 3 -12.94 26.30 -30.10
N ASP A 4 -12.13 26.32 -31.15
CA ASP A 4 -10.87 27.08 -31.21
C ASP A 4 -11.11 28.60 -31.09
N GLU A 5 -12.04 29.13 -31.88
CA GLU A 5 -12.45 30.54 -31.77
C GLU A 5 -13.05 30.86 -30.40
N ALA A 6 -13.78 29.90 -29.80
CA ALA A 6 -14.39 30.09 -28.50
C ALA A 6 -13.36 30.06 -27.35
N VAL A 7 -12.31 29.22 -27.45
CA VAL A 7 -11.19 29.17 -26.50
C VAL A 7 -10.38 30.46 -26.57
N GLU A 8 -10.05 30.94 -27.77
CA GLU A 8 -9.31 32.20 -27.95
C GLU A 8 -10.06 33.41 -27.36
N LEU A 9 -11.39 33.44 -27.50
CA LEU A 9 -12.22 34.55 -27.01
C LEU A 9 -12.64 34.41 -25.55
N GLY A 10 -12.75 33.18 -25.04
CA GLY A 10 -13.39 32.87 -23.76
C GLY A 10 -12.47 32.45 -22.64
N LEU A 11 -11.24 32.01 -22.95
CA LEU A 11 -10.23 31.61 -21.98
C LEU A 11 -9.07 32.60 -22.06
N SER A 12 -8.73 33.24 -20.95
CA SER A 12 -7.65 34.22 -20.87
C SER A 12 -6.26 33.58 -21.02
N ASP A 13 -5.28 34.30 -21.57
CA ASP A 13 -3.91 33.79 -21.76
C ASP A 13 -3.22 33.44 -20.43
N ASP A 14 -3.58 34.13 -19.34
CA ASP A 14 -3.07 33.89 -17.98
C ASP A 14 -3.90 32.86 -17.19
N ALA A 15 -4.87 32.19 -17.83
CA ALA A 15 -5.69 31.19 -17.16
C ALA A 15 -4.81 30.04 -16.60
N PRO A 16 -4.97 29.67 -15.32
CA PRO A 16 -4.22 28.55 -14.77
C PRO A 16 -4.58 27.26 -15.49
N LEU A 17 -3.59 26.40 -15.73
CA LEU A 17 -3.75 25.11 -16.40
C LEU A 17 -4.27 25.21 -17.85
N ARG A 18 -4.10 26.36 -18.53
CA ARG A 18 -4.52 26.59 -19.92
C ARG A 18 -4.09 25.45 -20.86
N ASP A 19 -2.84 25.02 -20.76
CA ASP A 19 -2.28 23.96 -21.60
C ASP A 19 -2.96 22.60 -21.40
N PHE A 20 -3.51 22.34 -20.21
CA PHE A 20 -4.19 21.08 -19.90
C PHE A 20 -5.69 21.12 -20.19
N VAL A 21 -6.35 22.28 -20.00
CA VAL A 21 -7.82 22.39 -20.14
C VAL A 21 -8.28 22.57 -21.58
N THR A 22 -7.40 23.06 -22.46
CA THR A 22 -7.74 23.38 -23.85
C THR A 22 -8.24 22.13 -24.59
N GLU A 23 -7.49 21.04 -24.54
CA GLU A 23 -7.85 19.79 -25.23
C GLU A 23 -9.20 19.20 -24.76
N PRO A 24 -9.49 19.07 -23.45
CA PRO A 24 -10.83 18.72 -22.97
C PRO A 24 -11.96 19.62 -23.49
N ILE A 25 -11.76 20.93 -23.56
CA ILE A 25 -12.76 21.87 -24.11
C ILE A 25 -13.08 21.53 -25.58
N HIS A 26 -12.08 21.18 -26.38
CA HIS A 26 -12.27 20.77 -27.77
C HIS A 26 -12.99 19.42 -27.88
N HIS A 27 -12.54 18.40 -27.14
CA HIS A 27 -13.13 17.05 -27.18
C HIS A 27 -14.59 17.04 -26.72
N LEU A 28 -14.93 17.89 -25.75
CA LEU A 28 -16.31 18.08 -25.29
C LEU A 28 -17.14 18.99 -26.21
N SER A 29 -16.52 19.60 -27.24
CA SER A 29 -17.15 20.51 -28.21
C SER A 29 -17.83 21.73 -27.56
N ILE A 30 -17.21 22.28 -26.51
CA ILE A 30 -17.74 23.45 -25.79
C ILE A 30 -17.43 24.71 -26.60
N ASN A 31 -18.46 25.29 -27.23
CA ASN A 31 -18.35 26.49 -28.06
C ASN A 31 -19.02 27.73 -27.45
N ASN A 32 -19.54 27.62 -26.23
CA ASN A 32 -20.20 28.71 -25.52
C ASN A 32 -19.19 29.45 -24.65
N ILE A 33 -18.86 30.67 -25.06
CA ILE A 33 -17.90 31.54 -24.35
C ILE A 33 -18.25 31.69 -22.87
N ARG A 34 -19.54 31.74 -22.51
CA ARG A 34 -19.95 31.86 -21.09
C ARG A 34 -19.60 30.62 -20.27
N VAL A 35 -19.65 29.43 -20.88
CA VAL A 35 -19.27 28.18 -20.22
C VAL A 35 -17.75 28.09 -20.09
N ILE A 36 -17.01 28.53 -21.10
CA ILE A 36 -15.54 28.62 -21.04
C ILE A 36 -15.10 29.58 -19.92
N GLN A 37 -15.77 30.73 -19.76
CA GLN A 37 -15.51 31.65 -18.65
C GLN A 37 -15.83 31.05 -17.27
N ARG A 38 -16.83 30.16 -17.18
CA ARG A 38 -17.11 29.41 -15.94
C ARG A 38 -16.04 28.37 -15.64
N ILE A 39 -15.54 27.68 -16.67
CA ILE A 39 -14.39 26.78 -16.57
C ILE A 39 -13.17 27.55 -16.05
N GLU A 40 -12.85 28.70 -16.66
CA GLU A 40 -11.74 29.55 -16.20
C GLU A 40 -11.91 29.98 -14.74
N SER A 41 -13.12 30.40 -14.36
CA SER A 41 -13.42 30.80 -12.98
C SER A 41 -13.19 29.65 -12.00
N ALA A 42 -13.62 28.43 -12.33
CA ALA A 42 -13.39 27.24 -11.51
C ALA A 42 -11.91 26.87 -11.43
N LEU A 43 -11.16 26.98 -12.54
CA LEU A 43 -9.71 26.77 -12.55
C LEU A 43 -8.99 27.76 -11.64
N ARG A 44 -9.37 29.05 -11.68
CA ARG A 44 -8.80 30.08 -10.79
C ARG A 44 -9.13 29.83 -9.32
N LEU A 45 -10.29 29.23 -9.02
CA LEU A 45 -10.67 28.87 -7.64
C LEU A 45 -9.87 27.68 -7.10
N ILE A 46 -9.69 26.63 -7.91
CA ILE A 46 -9.00 25.40 -7.47
C ILE A 46 -7.49 25.53 -7.49
N TYR A 47 -6.92 26.27 -8.45
CA TYR A 47 -5.49 26.29 -8.70
C TYR A 47 -4.64 26.65 -7.46
N PRO A 48 -5.01 27.64 -6.61
CA PRO A 48 -4.26 27.93 -5.39
C PRO A 48 -4.13 26.74 -4.43
N LEU A 49 -5.07 25.78 -4.46
CA LEU A 49 -5.08 24.60 -3.60
C LEU A 49 -4.22 23.44 -4.15
N ILE A 50 -3.94 23.44 -5.45
CA ILE A 50 -3.23 22.36 -6.15
C ILE A 50 -2.00 22.84 -6.92
N LYS A 51 -1.57 24.09 -6.74
CA LYS A 51 -0.46 24.69 -7.49
C LYS A 51 0.84 23.90 -7.33
N ASP A 52 1.05 23.34 -6.13
CA ASP A 52 2.25 22.59 -5.74
C ASP A 52 2.06 21.07 -5.93
N SER A 53 0.88 20.63 -6.38
CA SER A 53 0.58 19.22 -6.67
C SER A 53 1.21 18.74 -7.97
N SER A 54 1.23 17.42 -8.18
CA SER A 54 1.75 16.79 -9.39
C SER A 54 0.94 17.17 -10.64
N ASP A 55 1.55 16.97 -11.81
CA ASP A 55 0.86 17.13 -13.09
C ASP A 55 -0.34 16.18 -13.24
N LYS A 56 -0.36 15.03 -12.56
CA LYS A 56 -1.50 14.11 -12.57
C LYS A 56 -2.74 14.78 -11.96
N VAL A 57 -2.60 15.35 -10.76
CA VAL A 57 -3.69 16.08 -10.07
C VAL A 57 -4.13 17.30 -10.88
N LYS A 58 -3.17 18.07 -11.42
CA LYS A 58 -3.47 19.23 -12.27
C LYS A 58 -4.24 18.86 -13.54
N ARG A 59 -3.83 17.77 -14.22
CA ARG A 59 -4.53 17.27 -15.41
C ARG A 59 -5.92 16.75 -15.07
N GLN A 60 -6.08 16.02 -13.97
CA GLN A 60 -7.40 15.56 -13.53
C GLN A 60 -8.34 16.75 -13.28
N ALA A 61 -7.90 17.79 -12.56
CA ALA A 61 -8.70 19.00 -12.39
C ALA A 61 -9.06 19.68 -13.73
N ALA A 62 -8.10 19.75 -14.65
CA ALA A 62 -8.29 20.34 -15.98
C ALA A 62 -9.20 19.53 -16.91
N VAL A 63 -9.42 18.24 -16.64
CA VAL A 63 -10.39 17.38 -17.34
C VAL A 63 -11.77 17.46 -16.67
N SER A 64 -11.81 17.30 -15.34
CA SER A 64 -13.07 17.19 -14.58
C SER A 64 -13.88 18.48 -14.61
N ILE A 65 -13.22 19.65 -14.57
CA ILE A 65 -13.92 20.94 -14.63
C ILE A 65 -14.70 21.12 -15.95
N PRO A 66 -14.10 20.97 -17.15
CA PRO A 66 -14.85 20.99 -18.41
C PRO A 66 -15.96 19.94 -18.51
N VAL A 67 -15.71 18.72 -18.02
CA VAL A 67 -16.71 17.64 -17.99
C VAL A 67 -17.94 18.06 -17.17
N PHE A 68 -17.73 18.52 -15.94
CA PHE A 68 -18.84 18.98 -15.10
C PHE A 68 -19.45 20.30 -15.59
N ALA A 69 -18.68 21.18 -16.22
CA ALA A 69 -19.21 22.40 -16.85
C ALA A 69 -20.18 22.06 -18.00
N SER A 70 -19.88 21.03 -18.78
CA SER A 70 -20.74 20.54 -19.87
C SER A 70 -22.07 20.02 -19.31
N SER A 71 -22.00 19.28 -18.20
CA SER A 71 -23.17 18.76 -17.50
C SER A 71 -24.02 19.86 -16.82
N LEU A 72 -23.37 20.80 -16.12
CA LEU A 72 -24.05 21.84 -15.35
C LEU A 72 -24.64 22.97 -16.22
N TYR A 73 -23.95 23.34 -17.30
CA TYR A 73 -24.21 24.60 -18.01
C TYR A 73 -24.60 24.45 -19.49
N GLU A 74 -24.39 23.29 -20.13
CA GLU A 74 -24.80 23.01 -21.51
C GLU A 74 -26.07 22.12 -21.58
N ARG A 75 -27.07 22.45 -20.76
CA ARG A 75 -28.36 21.72 -20.73
C ARG A 75 -28.97 21.64 -22.13
N GLY A 76 -29.32 20.42 -22.56
CA GLY A 76 -29.92 20.16 -23.87
C GLY A 76 -28.94 19.84 -25.00
N ARG A 77 -27.63 19.66 -24.71
CA ARG A 77 -26.60 19.25 -25.70
C ARG A 77 -26.15 17.78 -25.58
N GLY A 78 -26.98 16.92 -24.99
CA GLY A 78 -26.71 15.48 -24.89
C GLY A 78 -25.77 15.06 -23.75
N PHE A 79 -25.28 16.00 -22.92
CA PHE A 79 -24.60 15.64 -21.67
C PHE A 79 -25.63 15.31 -20.57
N PRO A 80 -25.37 14.25 -19.77
CA PRO A 80 -26.27 13.87 -18.69
C PRO A 80 -26.06 14.76 -17.46
N GLU A 81 -26.93 14.63 -16.47
CA GLU A 81 -26.77 15.29 -15.16
C GLU A 81 -25.49 14.81 -14.43
N PRO A 82 -24.88 15.64 -13.57
CA PRO A 82 -23.58 15.35 -12.97
C PRO A 82 -23.56 14.03 -12.19
N GLU A 83 -24.67 13.68 -11.53
CA GLU A 83 -24.82 12.43 -10.77
C GLU A 83 -24.66 11.19 -11.64
N LYS A 84 -24.99 11.25 -12.94
CA LYS A 84 -24.77 10.14 -13.87
C LYS A 84 -23.30 10.03 -14.25
N ILE A 85 -22.61 11.17 -14.39
CA ILE A 85 -21.16 11.22 -14.66
C ILE A 85 -20.36 10.70 -13.46
N LEU A 86 -20.74 11.06 -12.23
CA LEU A 86 -20.09 10.54 -11.02
C LEU A 86 -20.16 9.01 -10.91
N LYS A 87 -21.21 8.40 -11.45
CA LYS A 87 -21.40 6.94 -11.46
C LYS A 87 -20.80 6.25 -12.68
N TYR A 88 -20.25 7.01 -13.62
CA TYR A 88 -19.66 6.45 -14.83
C TYR A 88 -18.37 5.69 -14.51
N ASN A 89 -18.22 4.52 -15.11
CA ASN A 89 -17.00 3.73 -15.08
C ASN A 89 -16.76 3.08 -16.45
N ALA A 90 -15.66 3.44 -17.10
CA ALA A 90 -15.33 2.99 -18.45
C ALA A 90 -15.23 1.47 -18.57
N PHE A 91 -14.65 0.80 -17.56
CA PHE A 91 -14.50 -0.66 -17.56
C PHE A 91 -15.86 -1.37 -17.45
N SER A 92 -16.71 -0.93 -16.52
CA SER A 92 -18.07 -1.46 -16.39
C SER A 92 -18.90 -1.23 -17.66
N HIS A 93 -18.77 -0.05 -18.28
CA HIS A 93 -19.45 0.29 -19.53
C HIS A 93 -18.94 -0.55 -20.71
N GLN A 94 -17.67 -0.93 -20.74
CA GLN A 94 -17.10 -1.78 -21.79
C GLN A 94 -17.52 -3.25 -21.65
N ILE A 95 -17.75 -3.72 -20.42
CA ILE A 95 -18.22 -5.09 -20.13
C ILE A 95 -19.73 -5.25 -20.33
N ALA A 96 -20.51 -4.21 -20.05
CA ALA A 96 -21.93 -4.18 -20.36
C ALA A 96 -22.12 -4.20 -21.88
N LYS A 97 -22.41 -5.39 -22.45
CA LYS A 97 -22.63 -5.60 -23.89
C LYS A 97 -23.60 -4.58 -24.50
N GLU A 98 -23.36 -4.24 -25.77
CA GLU A 98 -23.98 -3.20 -26.64
C GLU A 98 -25.53 -3.18 -26.82
N GLY A 99 -26.33 -3.72 -25.88
CA GLY A 99 -27.78 -3.83 -26.01
C GLY A 99 -28.63 -2.76 -25.32
N GLU A 100 -28.09 -2.03 -24.33
CA GLU A 100 -28.90 -1.20 -23.42
C GLU A 100 -28.57 0.30 -23.43
N ALA A 101 -27.42 0.71 -23.97
CA ALA A 101 -27.02 2.13 -24.01
C ALA A 101 -27.73 2.87 -25.16
N THR A 102 -28.35 4.01 -24.83
CA THR A 102 -28.96 4.90 -25.83
C THR A 102 -27.86 5.54 -26.70
N ASP A 103 -28.23 6.03 -27.90
CA ASP A 103 -27.26 6.71 -28.77
C ASP A 103 -26.71 7.99 -28.12
N GLU A 104 -27.55 8.70 -27.35
CA GLU A 104 -27.12 9.83 -26.51
C GLU A 104 -26.08 9.40 -25.47
N GLU A 105 -26.23 8.21 -24.87
CA GLU A 105 -25.29 7.67 -23.90
C GLU A 105 -23.93 7.35 -24.51
N LYS A 106 -23.93 6.71 -25.68
CA LYS A 106 -22.71 6.45 -26.43
C LYS A 106 -21.98 7.74 -26.81
N GLU A 107 -22.73 8.80 -27.14
CA GLU A 107 -22.16 10.08 -27.55
C GLU A 107 -21.40 10.78 -26.41
N TRP A 108 -22.02 10.97 -25.23
CA TRP A 108 -21.31 11.62 -24.13
C TRP A 108 -20.20 10.73 -23.55
N VAL A 109 -20.38 9.41 -23.53
CA VAL A 109 -19.33 8.47 -23.11
C VAL A 109 -18.11 8.55 -24.02
N ALA A 110 -18.29 8.59 -25.35
CA ALA A 110 -17.20 8.75 -26.29
C ALA A 110 -16.44 10.07 -26.04
N ARG A 111 -17.14 11.16 -25.74
CA ARG A 111 -16.51 12.45 -25.41
C ARG A 111 -15.71 12.39 -24.11
N LEU A 112 -16.19 11.71 -23.07
CA LEU A 112 -15.43 11.51 -21.82
C LEU A 112 -14.14 10.71 -22.08
N GLN A 113 -14.24 9.65 -22.88
CA GLN A 113 -13.08 8.81 -23.22
C GLN A 113 -12.01 9.58 -24.00
N LEU A 114 -12.41 10.46 -24.94
CA LEU A 114 -11.48 11.34 -25.65
C LEU A 114 -10.75 12.31 -24.71
N CYS A 115 -11.40 12.73 -23.62
CA CYS A 115 -10.77 13.56 -22.59
C CYS A 115 -9.88 12.75 -21.62
N GLY A 116 -9.85 11.42 -21.73
CA GLY A 116 -9.18 10.54 -20.77
C GLY A 116 -9.94 10.36 -19.45
N PHE A 117 -11.21 10.75 -19.37
CA PHE A 117 -12.04 10.58 -18.18
C PHE A 117 -12.60 9.15 -18.11
N SER A 118 -12.09 8.34 -17.19
CA SER A 118 -12.43 6.92 -17.06
C SER A 118 -13.45 6.62 -15.95
N HIS A 119 -13.38 7.36 -14.84
CA HIS A 119 -14.31 7.31 -13.72
C HIS A 119 -14.18 8.60 -12.90
N ALA A 120 -15.15 8.88 -12.01
CA ALA A 120 -15.01 9.91 -10.99
C ALA A 120 -14.49 9.32 -9.66
N ASP A 121 -13.66 10.07 -8.95
CA ASP A 121 -13.26 9.79 -7.57
C ASP A 121 -13.71 10.90 -6.59
N GLU A 122 -13.27 10.83 -5.33
CA GLU A 122 -13.62 11.82 -4.30
C GLU A 122 -13.06 13.22 -4.59
N PHE A 123 -11.97 13.33 -5.37
CA PHE A 123 -11.46 14.62 -5.81
C PHE A 123 -12.37 15.23 -6.87
N ASP A 124 -12.85 14.43 -7.83
CA ASP A 124 -13.82 14.88 -8.84
C ASP A 124 -15.16 15.29 -8.22
N GLU A 125 -15.64 14.55 -7.22
CA GLU A 125 -16.83 14.90 -6.46
C GLU A 125 -16.66 16.26 -5.74
N ALA A 126 -15.53 16.46 -5.07
CA ALA A 126 -15.23 17.73 -4.40
C ALA A 126 -15.10 18.90 -5.39
N ILE A 127 -14.62 18.65 -6.62
CA ILE A 127 -14.61 19.63 -7.71
C ILE A 127 -16.03 20.02 -8.11
N LEU A 128 -16.90 19.04 -8.32
CA LEU A 128 -18.30 19.29 -8.67
C LEU A 128 -19.01 20.12 -7.59
N ASP A 129 -18.81 19.78 -6.32
CA ASP A 129 -19.39 20.52 -5.19
C ASP A 129 -18.90 21.96 -5.11
N MET A 130 -17.60 22.20 -5.34
CA MET A 130 -17.05 23.55 -5.48
C MET A 130 -17.73 24.30 -6.63
N MET A 131 -17.92 23.67 -7.80
CA MET A 131 -18.56 24.32 -8.94
C MET A 131 -20.04 24.67 -8.68
N ARG A 132 -20.74 23.87 -7.85
CA ARG A 132 -22.12 24.14 -7.41
C ARG A 132 -22.19 25.29 -6.41
N CYS A 133 -21.32 25.29 -5.42
CA CYS A 133 -21.34 26.27 -4.33
C CYS A 133 -20.65 27.59 -4.70
N GLY A 134 -19.72 27.57 -5.67
CA GLY A 134 -18.98 28.74 -6.14
C GLY A 134 -17.85 29.22 -5.22
N TYR A 135 -17.49 28.44 -4.18
CA TYR A 135 -16.41 28.74 -3.25
C TYR A 135 -15.73 27.45 -2.77
N VAL A 136 -14.49 27.57 -2.27
CA VAL A 136 -13.67 26.44 -1.80
C VAL A 136 -13.61 26.29 -0.27
N ALA A 137 -14.17 27.24 0.47
CA ALA A 137 -14.15 27.21 1.94
C ALA A 137 -14.89 25.97 2.49
N GLY A 138 -14.16 25.16 3.27
CA GLY A 138 -14.67 23.92 3.86
C GLY A 138 -14.71 22.71 2.91
N SER A 139 -14.14 22.83 1.69
CA SER A 139 -14.02 21.68 0.78
C SER A 139 -12.90 20.73 1.21
N SER A 140 -13.03 19.47 0.85
CA SER A 140 -12.00 18.43 1.04
C SER A 140 -10.99 18.36 -0.11
N ILE A 141 -11.01 19.31 -1.04
CA ILE A 141 -10.20 19.32 -2.28
C ILE A 141 -8.71 19.14 -1.99
N SER A 142 -8.13 19.92 -1.06
CA SER A 142 -6.69 19.81 -0.74
C SER A 142 -6.32 18.46 -0.15
N ALA A 143 -7.21 17.86 0.64
CA ALA A 143 -6.96 16.55 1.24
C ALA A 143 -7.01 15.44 0.17
N HIS A 144 -8.00 15.47 -0.72
CA HIS A 144 -8.10 14.52 -1.83
C HIS A 144 -6.96 14.69 -2.85
N ALA A 145 -6.57 15.93 -3.17
CA ALA A 145 -5.41 16.21 -4.01
C ALA A 145 -4.11 15.62 -3.42
N ALA A 146 -3.88 15.80 -2.11
CA ALA A 146 -2.71 15.24 -1.44
C ALA A 146 -2.71 13.70 -1.44
N ALA A 147 -3.87 13.07 -1.27
CA ALA A 147 -4.01 11.62 -1.37
C ALA A 147 -3.71 11.11 -2.78
N LEU A 148 -4.22 11.78 -3.82
CA LEU A 148 -3.94 11.46 -5.21
C LEU A 148 -2.46 11.64 -5.57
N ASP A 149 -1.82 12.71 -5.08
CA ASP A 149 -0.38 12.94 -5.26
C ASP A 149 0.45 11.84 -4.60
N ALA A 150 0.08 11.41 -3.39
CA ALA A 150 0.79 10.33 -2.71
C ALA A 150 0.69 9.00 -3.48
N ILE A 151 -0.47 8.71 -4.08
CA ILE A 151 -0.64 7.54 -4.96
C ILE A 151 0.19 7.72 -6.24
N ALA A 152 0.14 8.89 -6.86
CA ALA A 152 0.88 9.18 -8.10
C ALA A 152 2.39 9.05 -7.92
N ASP A 153 2.90 9.59 -6.82
CA ASP A 153 4.32 9.49 -6.49
C ASP A 153 4.70 8.03 -6.20
N ARG A 154 3.84 7.30 -5.49
CA ARG A 154 4.03 5.86 -5.28
C ARG A 154 4.10 5.07 -6.60
N ASP A 155 3.14 5.28 -7.51
CA ASP A 155 3.12 4.62 -8.81
C ASP A 155 4.36 4.96 -9.63
N ARG A 156 4.79 6.23 -9.62
CA ARG A 156 6.00 6.69 -10.32
C ARG A 156 7.27 6.03 -9.76
N LEU A 157 7.37 5.93 -8.44
CA LEU A 157 8.49 5.27 -7.78
C LEU A 157 8.50 3.76 -8.07
N ASP A 158 7.34 3.11 -8.08
CA ASP A 158 7.23 1.69 -8.44
C ASP A 158 7.60 1.44 -9.92
N GLU A 159 7.14 2.31 -10.81
CA GLU A 159 7.46 2.30 -12.24
C GLU A 159 8.97 2.46 -12.49
N THR A 160 9.65 3.28 -11.68
CA THR A 160 11.11 3.45 -11.75
C THR A 160 11.84 2.13 -11.54
N PHE A 161 11.39 1.32 -10.59
CA PHE A 161 11.96 0.00 -10.34
C PHE A 161 11.56 -1.02 -11.40
N THR A 162 10.28 -1.02 -11.79
CA THR A 162 9.74 -1.92 -12.81
C THR A 162 10.42 -1.70 -14.18
N ALA A 163 10.80 -0.46 -14.52
CA ALA A 163 11.51 -0.15 -15.76
C ALA A 163 12.88 -0.83 -15.86
N VAL A 164 13.61 -0.99 -14.75
CA VAL A 164 14.89 -1.72 -14.74
C VAL A 164 14.66 -3.21 -14.99
N TRP A 165 13.61 -3.79 -14.41
CA TRP A 165 13.21 -5.17 -14.70
C TRP A 165 12.82 -5.39 -16.16
N ARG A 166 12.09 -4.44 -16.79
CA ARG A 166 11.84 -4.50 -18.24
C ARG A 166 13.12 -4.49 -19.04
N THR A 167 14.11 -3.70 -18.63
CA THR A 167 15.41 -3.66 -19.30
C THR A 167 16.10 -5.03 -19.26
N PHE A 168 16.03 -5.75 -18.13
CA PHE A 168 16.50 -7.14 -18.03
C PHE A 168 15.72 -8.11 -18.94
N HIS A 169 14.40 -7.97 -19.07
CA HIS A 169 13.57 -8.87 -19.86
C HIS A 169 13.57 -8.59 -21.37
N ASP A 170 13.66 -7.32 -21.76
CA ASP A 170 13.40 -6.87 -23.13
C ASP A 170 14.69 -6.60 -23.93
N ARG A 171 15.87 -6.72 -23.30
CA ARG A 171 17.15 -6.42 -23.94
C ARG A 171 18.19 -7.53 -23.75
N LEU A 172 19.00 -7.74 -24.78
CA LEU A 172 20.12 -8.68 -24.79
C LEU A 172 21.48 -7.99 -25.02
N ASP A 173 21.50 -6.68 -25.21
CA ASP A 173 22.67 -5.88 -25.57
C ASP A 173 23.31 -5.14 -24.39
N MET A 174 22.93 -5.50 -23.15
CA MET A 174 23.37 -4.83 -21.93
C MET A 174 24.39 -5.65 -21.13
N THR A 175 25.27 -4.99 -20.40
CA THR A 175 26.23 -5.65 -19.51
C THR A 175 25.62 -5.86 -18.12
N GLY A 176 26.08 -6.91 -17.42
CA GLY A 176 25.66 -7.18 -16.05
C GLY A 176 25.98 -6.03 -15.09
N GLU A 177 27.14 -5.39 -15.24
CA GLU A 177 27.55 -4.24 -14.42
C GLU A 177 26.59 -3.05 -14.57
N HIS A 178 26.23 -2.70 -15.81
CA HIS A 178 25.28 -1.62 -16.07
C HIS A 178 23.89 -1.91 -15.48
N LEU A 179 23.40 -3.14 -15.65
CA LEU A 179 22.11 -3.56 -15.09
C LEU A 179 22.10 -3.48 -13.56
N VAL A 180 23.18 -3.92 -12.91
CA VAL A 180 23.33 -3.87 -11.45
C VAL A 180 23.37 -2.43 -10.95
N ASP A 181 24.03 -1.52 -11.67
CA ASP A 181 24.05 -0.10 -11.34
C ASP A 181 22.67 0.55 -11.43
N GLU A 182 21.89 0.21 -12.46
CA GLU A 182 20.49 0.65 -12.58
C GLU A 182 19.63 0.11 -11.43
N PHE A 183 19.80 -1.16 -11.03
CA PHE A 183 19.07 -1.70 -9.87
C PHE A 183 19.42 -0.98 -8.57
N VAL A 184 20.70 -0.71 -8.31
CA VAL A 184 21.11 0.06 -7.12
C VAL A 184 20.51 1.46 -7.13
N HIS A 185 20.48 2.12 -8.29
CA HIS A 185 19.86 3.44 -8.41
C HIS A 185 18.35 3.40 -8.17
N ALA A 186 17.65 2.45 -8.82
CA ALA A 186 16.21 2.32 -8.69
C ALA A 186 15.80 2.01 -7.25
N VAL A 187 16.46 1.06 -6.57
CA VAL A 187 16.17 0.73 -5.16
C VAL A 187 16.36 1.96 -4.27
N ARG A 188 17.39 2.80 -4.49
CA ARG A 188 17.55 4.05 -3.72
C ARG A 188 16.41 5.04 -3.89
N GLN A 189 15.68 4.99 -5.00
CA GLN A 189 14.57 5.90 -5.27
C GLN A 189 13.24 5.32 -4.79
N SER A 190 13.07 4.01 -4.92
CA SER A 190 11.77 3.35 -4.78
C SER A 190 11.65 2.42 -3.58
N ALA A 191 12.66 2.32 -2.70
CA ALA A 191 12.62 1.39 -1.57
C ALA A 191 11.35 1.56 -0.73
N SER A 192 10.85 2.80 -0.57
CA SER A 192 9.63 3.16 0.15
C SER A 192 8.32 2.62 -0.45
N VAL A 193 8.34 2.07 -1.66
CA VAL A 193 7.13 1.55 -2.33
C VAL A 193 7.23 0.11 -2.81
N ILE A 194 8.45 -0.41 -3.02
CA ILE A 194 8.69 -1.81 -3.43
C ILE A 194 8.70 -2.77 -2.23
N THR A 195 8.46 -4.06 -2.49
CA THR A 195 8.30 -5.10 -1.45
C THR A 195 9.59 -5.85 -1.11
N SER A 196 9.59 -6.54 0.03
CA SER A 196 10.66 -7.47 0.44
C SER A 196 10.91 -8.58 -0.61
N LEU A 197 9.88 -9.00 -1.36
CA LEU A 197 10.00 -9.96 -2.46
C LEU A 197 10.65 -9.38 -3.72
N ASN A 198 10.40 -8.10 -4.01
CA ASN A 198 11.10 -7.41 -5.09
C ASN A 198 12.60 -7.37 -4.79
N ILE A 199 12.98 -7.06 -3.55
CA ILE A 199 14.38 -7.04 -3.12
C ILE A 199 14.99 -8.43 -3.19
N ASN A 200 14.33 -9.47 -2.66
CA ASN A 200 14.83 -10.84 -2.75
C ASN A 200 15.12 -11.26 -4.22
N SER A 201 14.19 -10.98 -5.13
CA SER A 201 14.35 -11.28 -6.55
C SER A 201 15.54 -10.54 -7.17
N THR A 202 15.68 -9.24 -6.87
CA THR A 202 16.80 -8.43 -7.38
C THR A 202 18.13 -8.93 -6.82
N VAL A 203 18.23 -9.17 -5.51
CA VAL A 203 19.44 -9.66 -4.85
C VAL A 203 19.90 -10.98 -5.46
N LYS A 204 18.98 -11.93 -5.67
CA LYS A 204 19.30 -13.23 -6.29
C LYS A 204 19.88 -13.06 -7.69
N LEU A 205 19.25 -12.24 -8.53
CA LEU A 205 19.77 -11.95 -9.87
C LEU A 205 21.15 -11.30 -9.81
N VAL A 206 21.35 -10.30 -8.95
CA VAL A 206 22.63 -9.59 -8.80
C VAL A 206 23.74 -10.54 -8.33
N ARG A 207 23.43 -11.49 -7.44
CA ARG A 207 24.37 -12.56 -7.03
C ARG A 207 24.63 -13.56 -8.15
N GLU A 208 23.61 -13.97 -8.90
CA GLU A 208 23.75 -14.86 -10.06
C GLU A 208 24.67 -14.25 -11.14
N LEU A 209 24.64 -12.93 -11.30
CA LEU A 209 25.54 -12.17 -12.16
C LEU A 209 26.97 -12.00 -11.58
N GLY A 210 27.24 -12.47 -10.36
CA GLY A 210 28.55 -12.44 -9.70
C GLY A 210 28.85 -11.16 -8.91
N PHE A 211 27.86 -10.29 -8.66
CA PHE A 211 28.06 -9.00 -8.00
C PHE A 211 27.67 -9.02 -6.51
N GLU A 212 28.25 -9.95 -5.74
CA GLU A 212 27.96 -10.18 -4.31
C GLU A 212 27.93 -8.90 -3.45
N GLY A 213 28.92 -8.02 -3.61
CA GLY A 213 28.99 -6.77 -2.83
C GLY A 213 27.89 -5.77 -3.18
N ARG A 214 27.43 -5.74 -4.43
CA ARG A 214 26.31 -4.88 -4.86
C ARG A 214 24.97 -5.45 -4.39
N ALA A 215 24.84 -6.79 -4.40
CA ALA A 215 23.70 -7.47 -3.80
C ALA A 215 23.57 -7.13 -2.30
N ASP A 216 24.66 -7.21 -1.54
CA ASP A 216 24.67 -6.83 -0.11
C ASP A 216 24.33 -5.34 0.08
N GLN A 217 24.83 -4.47 -0.81
CA GLN A 217 24.49 -3.04 -0.77
C GLN A 217 22.99 -2.77 -0.99
N ILE A 218 22.33 -3.50 -1.89
CA ILE A 218 20.89 -3.35 -2.15
C ILE A 218 20.06 -3.66 -0.89
N ILE A 219 20.45 -4.71 -0.15
CA ILE A 219 19.81 -5.09 1.12
C ILE A 219 19.89 -3.92 2.11
N GLU A 220 21.08 -3.36 2.33
CA GLU A 220 21.28 -2.28 3.30
C GLU A 220 20.56 -0.98 2.90
N ILE A 221 20.53 -0.63 1.60
CA ILE A 221 19.76 0.53 1.12
C ILE A 221 18.27 0.37 1.45
N TYR A 222 17.73 -0.82 1.19
CA TYR A 222 16.32 -1.08 1.44
C TYR A 222 16.00 -1.01 2.93
N ILE A 223 16.83 -1.63 3.78
CA ILE A 223 16.69 -1.59 5.23
C ILE A 223 16.69 -0.15 5.75
N ASP A 224 17.68 0.65 5.35
CA ASP A 224 17.84 2.04 5.80
C ASP A 224 16.60 2.89 5.46
N GLN A 225 16.02 2.72 4.27
CA GLN A 225 14.82 3.47 3.85
C GLN A 225 13.51 2.93 4.45
N ARG A 226 13.53 1.75 5.06
CA ARG A 226 12.35 1.07 5.61
C ARG A 226 12.42 0.87 7.12
N GLN A 227 13.42 1.45 7.79
CA GLN A 227 13.67 1.28 9.22
C GLN A 227 12.45 1.63 10.12
N ASP A 228 11.61 2.59 9.69
CA ASP A 228 10.41 3.01 10.42
C ASP A 228 9.23 2.03 10.29
N THR A 229 9.34 1.02 9.41
CA THR A 229 8.30 -0.01 9.19
C THR A 229 8.88 -1.42 9.38
N PRO A 230 9.38 -1.74 10.59
CA PRO A 230 10.11 -2.98 10.85
C PRO A 230 9.27 -4.25 10.61
N GLU A 231 7.93 -4.15 10.68
CA GLU A 231 7.02 -5.24 10.34
C GLU A 231 7.26 -5.79 8.93
N LEU A 232 7.78 -4.97 8.00
CA LEU A 232 8.15 -5.37 6.64
C LEU A 232 9.27 -6.42 6.59
N PHE A 233 10.05 -6.55 7.67
CA PHE A 233 11.15 -7.49 7.77
C PHE A 233 10.78 -8.79 8.49
N ASP A 234 9.54 -8.92 9.00
CA ASP A 234 8.98 -10.17 9.51
C ASP A 234 8.55 -11.09 8.36
N ILE A 235 9.55 -11.64 7.68
CA ILE A 235 9.37 -12.44 6.46
C ILE A 235 8.64 -13.76 6.69
N ASP A 236 8.70 -14.32 7.90
CA ASP A 236 8.03 -15.58 8.25
C ASP A 236 6.50 -15.37 8.34
N HIS A 237 6.04 -14.22 8.84
CA HIS A 237 4.61 -13.89 8.92
C HIS A 237 4.05 -13.31 7.62
N GLN A 238 4.91 -12.84 6.70
CA GLN A 238 4.53 -12.29 5.41
C GLN A 238 4.45 -13.31 4.25
N SER A 239 4.85 -14.57 4.46
CA SER A 239 5.06 -15.56 3.39
C SER A 239 3.84 -15.92 2.52
N ARG A 240 2.65 -15.39 2.83
CA ARG A 240 1.43 -15.58 2.01
C ARG A 240 1.60 -15.14 0.54
N LEU A 241 2.56 -14.29 0.23
CA LEU A 241 2.80 -13.75 -1.13
C LEU A 241 4.06 -14.32 -1.81
N GLY A 242 4.86 -15.14 -1.12
CA GLY A 242 6.12 -15.72 -1.62
C GLY A 242 7.22 -15.76 -0.55
N ASP A 243 8.27 -16.55 -0.79
CA ASP A 243 9.38 -16.74 0.15
C ASP A 243 10.58 -15.82 -0.15
N VAL A 244 11.12 -15.21 0.92
CA VAL A 244 12.46 -14.59 0.90
C VAL A 244 13.48 -15.69 1.22
N ASP A 245 14.15 -16.18 0.18
CA ASP A 245 15.03 -17.35 0.22
C ASP A 245 16.53 -17.05 0.01
N ASP A 246 16.91 -15.80 -0.33
CA ASP A 246 18.31 -15.38 -0.26
C ASP A 246 18.80 -15.41 1.20
N PRO A 247 19.84 -16.22 1.54
CA PRO A 247 20.23 -16.42 2.93
C PRO A 247 20.68 -15.15 3.65
N LYS A 248 21.35 -14.23 2.95
CA LYS A 248 21.83 -12.96 3.53
C LYS A 248 20.68 -11.97 3.71
N THR A 249 19.76 -11.88 2.75
CA THR A 249 18.56 -11.04 2.85
C THR A 249 17.70 -11.49 4.03
N ARG A 250 17.43 -12.80 4.13
CA ARG A 250 16.70 -13.40 5.27
C ARG A 250 17.37 -13.10 6.60
N ALA A 251 18.68 -13.33 6.71
CA ALA A 251 19.42 -13.06 7.95
C ALA A 251 19.35 -11.59 8.37
N ARG A 252 19.56 -10.65 7.44
CA ARG A 252 19.55 -9.21 7.73
C ARG A 252 18.16 -8.68 8.06
N PHE A 253 17.12 -9.13 7.36
CA PHE A 253 15.74 -8.74 7.67
C PHE A 253 15.34 -9.24 9.07
N GLN A 254 15.67 -10.49 9.40
CA GLN A 254 15.39 -11.04 10.71
C GLN A 254 16.13 -10.30 11.84
N GLU A 255 17.40 -9.92 11.61
CA GLU A 255 18.20 -9.12 12.55
C GLU A 255 17.55 -7.76 12.81
N VAL A 256 17.22 -7.01 11.76
CA VAL A 256 16.56 -5.69 11.89
C VAL A 256 15.20 -5.81 12.56
N PHE A 257 14.41 -6.83 12.22
CA PHE A 257 13.13 -7.06 12.87
C PHE A 257 13.30 -7.32 14.37
N ASN A 258 14.25 -8.18 14.75
CA ASN A 258 14.54 -8.50 16.15
C ASN A 258 15.04 -7.28 16.94
N ASP A 259 15.87 -6.44 16.32
CA ASP A 259 16.46 -5.25 16.94
C ASP A 259 15.49 -4.07 17.05
N SER A 260 14.36 -4.10 16.31
CA SER A 260 13.38 -3.02 16.28
C SER A 260 12.60 -2.80 17.59
N GLY A 261 12.75 -3.69 18.59
CA GLY A 261 12.06 -3.58 19.87
C GLY A 261 10.54 -3.77 19.81
N LYS A 262 9.95 -3.97 18.63
CA LYS A 262 8.54 -4.39 18.45
C LYS A 262 8.32 -5.87 18.74
N VAL A 263 9.41 -6.57 19.03
CA VAL A 263 9.40 -7.95 19.46
C VAL A 263 9.10 -8.01 20.95
N LEU A 264 7.95 -8.58 21.31
CA LEU A 264 7.67 -8.91 22.71
C LEU A 264 8.77 -9.86 23.23
N SER A 265 9.38 -9.49 24.35
CA SER A 265 10.20 -10.42 25.11
C SER A 265 9.34 -11.58 25.63
N LEU A 266 9.97 -12.71 25.93
CA LEU A 266 9.29 -13.87 26.53
C LEU A 266 8.54 -13.48 27.82
N GLN A 267 9.07 -12.51 28.58
CA GLN A 267 8.47 -12.03 29.82
C GLN A 267 7.22 -11.17 29.55
N GLU A 268 7.29 -10.23 28.61
CA GLU A 268 6.16 -9.36 28.24
C GLU A 268 5.04 -10.19 27.60
N ALA A 269 5.37 -11.14 26.73
CA ALA A 269 4.40 -12.06 26.15
C ALA A 269 3.71 -12.92 27.22
N ALA A 270 4.46 -13.38 28.24
CA ALA A 270 3.90 -14.12 29.37
C ALA A 270 2.98 -13.26 30.25
N GLU A 271 3.28 -11.99 30.41
CA GLU A 271 2.45 -11.03 31.16
C GLU A 271 1.12 -10.80 30.45
N LEU A 272 1.13 -10.56 29.14
CA LEU A 272 -0.08 -10.43 28.33
C LEU A 272 -0.97 -11.68 28.39
N ILE A 273 -0.37 -12.88 28.35
CA ILE A 273 -1.12 -14.15 28.50
C ILE A 273 -1.82 -14.23 29.88
N VAL A 274 -1.12 -13.83 30.94
CA VAL A 274 -1.65 -13.92 32.33
C VAL A 274 -2.73 -12.88 32.57
N GLU A 275 -2.54 -11.66 32.08
CA GLU A 275 -3.50 -10.56 32.19
C GLU A 275 -4.75 -10.81 31.35
N ASN A 276 -4.64 -11.69 30.34
CA ASN A 276 -5.71 -11.99 29.39
C ASN A 276 -6.24 -10.73 28.70
N GLU A 277 -5.37 -9.72 28.56
CA GLU A 277 -5.62 -8.47 27.87
C GLU A 277 -4.98 -8.54 26.48
N ARG A 278 -5.76 -8.19 25.44
CA ARG A 278 -5.33 -7.99 24.04
C ARG A 278 -4.36 -9.04 23.48
N TRP A 279 -4.88 -9.89 22.59
CA TRP A 279 -4.06 -10.79 21.78
C TRP A 279 -3.19 -9.98 20.80
N ASP A 280 -1.92 -9.83 21.14
CA ASP A 280 -0.89 -9.19 20.32
C ASP A 280 -0.21 -10.22 19.38
N SER A 281 0.04 -9.84 18.13
CA SER A 281 0.67 -10.72 17.14
C SER A 281 2.10 -11.14 17.50
N GLY A 282 2.78 -10.41 18.40
CA GLY A 282 4.11 -10.73 18.90
C GLY A 282 4.16 -11.83 19.95
N ILE A 283 3.01 -12.27 20.51
CA ILE A 283 2.97 -13.31 21.55
C ILE A 283 3.46 -14.65 21.00
N VAL A 284 2.90 -15.10 19.87
CA VAL A 284 3.28 -16.39 19.26
C VAL A 284 4.78 -16.40 18.89
N PRO A 285 5.32 -15.40 18.17
CA PRO A 285 6.76 -15.31 17.88
C PRO A 285 7.66 -15.37 19.11
N ALA A 286 7.27 -14.76 20.23
CA ALA A 286 8.05 -14.81 21.48
C ALA A 286 8.20 -16.23 22.01
N PHE A 287 7.13 -17.04 21.94
CA PHE A 287 7.16 -18.44 22.37
C PHE A 287 7.75 -19.40 21.35
N VAL A 288 7.63 -19.13 20.04
CA VAL A 288 8.30 -19.93 18.99
C VAL A 288 9.82 -19.89 19.15
N ARG A 289 10.37 -18.72 19.51
CA ARG A 289 11.83 -18.54 19.70
C ARG A 289 12.33 -19.02 21.07
N ALA A 290 11.44 -19.29 22.02
CA ALA A 290 11.80 -19.65 23.38
C ALA A 290 12.29 -21.11 23.45
N GLN A 291 13.48 -21.28 24.04
CA GLN A 291 14.04 -22.59 24.34
C GLN A 291 13.50 -23.16 25.66
N ALA A 292 13.55 -24.48 25.82
CA ALA A 292 13.03 -25.16 27.01
C ALA A 292 13.61 -24.60 28.33
N ASP A 293 14.91 -24.27 28.38
CA ASP A 293 15.55 -23.71 29.58
C ASP A 293 15.01 -22.32 29.94
N GLN A 294 14.75 -21.47 28.94
CA GLN A 294 14.15 -20.16 29.15
C GLN A 294 12.70 -20.27 29.67
N LEU A 295 11.96 -21.28 29.20
CA LEU A 295 10.62 -21.58 29.72
C LEU A 295 10.66 -22.12 31.15
N ILE A 296 11.69 -22.89 31.53
CA ILE A 296 11.89 -23.31 32.93
C ILE A 296 12.08 -22.09 33.83
N ASP A 297 12.95 -21.15 33.42
CA ASP A 297 13.22 -19.93 34.19
C ASP A 297 11.96 -19.05 34.29
N LEU A 298 11.21 -18.90 33.19
CA LEU A 298 9.93 -18.19 33.18
C LEU A 298 8.93 -18.82 34.17
N LEU A 299 8.75 -20.14 34.10
CA LEU A 299 7.82 -20.86 34.98
C LEU A 299 8.24 -20.81 36.45
N ARG A 300 9.55 -20.80 36.73
CA ARG A 300 10.07 -20.61 38.08
C ARG A 300 9.83 -19.18 38.58
N ALA A 301 10.01 -18.18 37.73
CA ALA A 301 9.79 -16.77 38.07
C ALA A 301 8.30 -16.44 38.28
N LYS A 302 7.39 -17.04 37.50
CA LYS A 302 5.95 -16.80 37.57
C LYS A 302 5.24 -17.85 38.43
N GLN A 303 5.19 -17.61 39.74
CA GLN A 303 4.51 -18.48 40.72
C GLN A 303 3.14 -17.95 41.16
N GLY A 304 2.41 -18.78 41.91
CA GLY A 304 1.16 -18.39 42.57
C GLY A 304 -0.02 -18.32 41.60
N PRO A 305 -0.89 -17.29 41.67
CA PRO A 305 -2.12 -17.23 40.86
C PRO A 305 -1.85 -17.16 39.35
N ASN A 306 -0.65 -16.75 38.96
CA ASN A 306 -0.28 -16.53 37.56
C ASN A 306 0.21 -17.80 36.85
N LEU A 307 0.62 -18.83 37.60
CA LEU A 307 1.25 -20.02 37.02
C LEU A 307 0.29 -20.85 36.15
N GLN A 308 -0.92 -21.11 36.65
CA GLN A 308 -1.89 -21.93 35.91
C GLN A 308 -2.38 -21.21 34.64
N PRO A 309 -2.81 -19.93 34.68
CA PRO A 309 -3.18 -19.18 33.47
C PRO A 309 -2.07 -19.19 32.43
N LEU A 310 -0.82 -18.92 32.85
CA LEU A 310 0.34 -18.90 31.96
C LEU A 310 0.54 -20.24 31.24
N VAL A 311 0.60 -21.35 31.99
CA VAL A 311 0.80 -22.70 31.40
C VAL A 311 -0.33 -23.04 30.44
N THR A 312 -1.59 -22.78 30.82
CA THR A 312 -2.72 -23.07 29.94
C THR A 312 -2.80 -22.16 28.72
N GLY A 313 -2.37 -20.90 28.86
CA GLY A 313 -2.36 -19.92 27.79
C GLY A 313 -1.31 -20.25 26.73
N ILE A 314 -0.08 -20.58 27.14
CA ILE A 314 1.00 -20.99 26.23
C ILE A 314 0.58 -22.21 25.40
N LEU A 315 0.01 -23.25 26.04
CA LEU A 315 -0.43 -24.47 25.34
C LEU A 315 -1.61 -24.25 24.38
N ARG A 316 -2.34 -23.14 24.53
CA ARG A 316 -3.53 -22.80 23.75
C ARG A 316 -3.32 -21.61 22.82
N LEU A 317 -2.07 -21.20 22.61
CA LEU A 317 -1.77 -20.10 21.69
C LEU A 317 -2.37 -20.37 20.29
N PRO A 318 -3.04 -19.39 19.67
CA PRO A 318 -3.61 -19.50 18.33
C PRO A 318 -2.51 -19.40 17.27
N ALA A 319 -1.59 -20.36 17.30
CA ALA A 319 -0.47 -20.49 16.39
C ALA A 319 -0.84 -21.40 15.20
N ASN A 320 -0.09 -21.33 14.10
CA ASN A 320 -0.22 -22.30 13.02
C ASN A 320 0.30 -23.68 13.47
N ALA A 321 0.12 -24.72 12.64
CA ALA A 321 0.44 -26.10 13.05
C ALA A 321 1.92 -26.32 13.41
N GLU A 322 2.85 -25.73 12.65
CA GLU A 322 4.30 -25.88 12.85
C GLU A 322 4.78 -25.10 14.08
N GLU A 323 4.32 -23.86 14.22
CA GLU A 323 4.57 -23.03 15.39
C GLU A 323 4.03 -23.67 16.67
N HIS A 324 2.81 -24.20 16.61
CA HIS A 324 2.17 -24.87 17.74
C HIS A 324 2.94 -26.12 18.15
N GLU A 325 3.45 -26.90 17.18
CA GLU A 325 4.29 -28.05 17.44
C GLU A 325 5.60 -27.65 18.14
N SER A 326 6.29 -26.62 17.64
CA SER A 326 7.54 -26.11 18.24
C SER A 326 7.34 -25.60 19.67
N ILE A 327 6.34 -24.74 19.88
CA ILE A 327 6.01 -24.19 21.21
C ILE A 327 5.67 -25.33 22.18
N THR A 328 4.82 -26.26 21.73
CA THR A 328 4.35 -27.38 22.56
C THR A 328 5.51 -28.31 22.91
N ALA A 329 6.40 -28.61 21.98
CA ALA A 329 7.58 -29.45 22.22
C ALA A 329 8.49 -28.85 23.30
N ASN A 330 8.84 -27.57 23.18
CA ASN A 330 9.70 -26.88 24.15
C ASN A 330 9.01 -26.74 25.53
N MET A 331 7.71 -26.44 25.54
CA MET A 331 6.92 -26.36 26.77
C MET A 331 6.82 -27.72 27.48
N ILE A 332 6.58 -28.80 26.74
CA ILE A 332 6.55 -30.17 27.30
C ILE A 332 7.92 -30.55 27.85
N ALA A 333 9.01 -30.21 27.16
CA ALA A 333 10.36 -30.45 27.63
C ALA A 333 10.64 -29.73 28.97
N ALA A 334 10.30 -28.44 29.06
CA ALA A 334 10.41 -27.65 30.28
C ALA A 334 9.62 -28.25 31.45
N LEU A 335 8.35 -28.60 31.20
CA LEU A 335 7.46 -29.21 32.20
C LEU A 335 7.95 -30.59 32.66
N ARG A 336 8.50 -31.42 31.76
CA ARG A 336 9.10 -32.71 32.12
C ARG A 336 10.31 -32.54 33.04
N THR A 337 11.18 -31.58 32.75
CA THR A 337 12.34 -31.28 33.60
C THR A 337 11.89 -30.87 35.00
N LEU A 338 10.99 -29.88 35.12
CA LEU A 338 10.43 -29.44 36.41
C LEU A 338 9.70 -30.56 37.16
N GLY A 339 8.99 -31.42 36.43
CA GLY A 339 8.24 -32.53 37.00
C GLY A 339 9.11 -33.64 37.57
N ARG A 340 10.33 -33.84 37.06
CA ARG A 340 11.30 -34.82 37.61
C ARG A 340 11.95 -34.37 38.92
N GLU A 341 11.88 -33.09 39.27
CA GLU A 341 12.50 -32.54 40.48
C GLU A 341 11.84 -33.04 41.78
N SER A 342 10.54 -33.35 41.76
CA SER A 342 9.84 -33.88 42.93
C SER A 342 8.57 -34.64 42.58
N THR A 343 8.17 -35.57 43.45
CA THR A 343 6.87 -36.27 43.33
C THR A 343 5.70 -35.30 43.25
N LEU A 344 5.77 -34.16 43.95
CA LEU A 344 4.73 -33.12 43.92
C LEU A 344 4.65 -32.45 42.54
N ASN A 345 5.78 -32.06 41.95
CA ASN A 345 5.82 -31.46 40.61
C ASN A 345 5.34 -32.45 39.55
N ARG A 346 5.72 -33.73 39.65
CA ARG A 346 5.22 -34.78 38.76
C ARG A 346 3.69 -34.87 38.76
N VAL A 347 3.05 -34.79 39.93
CA VAL A 347 1.58 -34.79 40.03
C VAL A 347 0.99 -33.53 39.40
N ARG A 348 1.60 -32.36 39.60
CA ARG A 348 1.13 -31.08 39.03
C ARG A 348 1.23 -31.08 37.50
N VAL A 349 2.37 -31.48 36.95
CA VAL A 349 2.63 -31.53 35.51
C VAL A 349 1.69 -32.50 34.80
N ARG A 350 1.39 -33.65 35.41
CA ARG A 350 0.40 -34.61 34.88
C ARG A 350 -1.01 -34.00 34.74
N ARG A 351 -1.39 -33.03 35.58
CA ARG A 351 -2.71 -32.34 35.46
C ARG A 351 -2.79 -31.44 34.24
N TRP A 352 -1.66 -31.03 33.68
CA TRP A 352 -1.60 -30.29 32.41
C TRP A 352 -1.49 -31.21 31.19
N GLY A 353 -1.65 -32.53 31.37
CA GLY A 353 -1.65 -33.50 30.28
C GLY A 353 -0.27 -34.03 29.87
N VAL A 354 0.80 -33.65 30.58
CA VAL A 354 2.16 -34.07 30.27
C VAL A 354 2.51 -35.37 31.01
N VAL A 355 2.82 -36.41 30.24
CA VAL A 355 3.31 -37.69 30.77
C VAL A 355 4.82 -37.59 31.04
N ILE A 356 5.19 -37.93 32.28
CA ILE A 356 6.57 -38.08 32.72
C ILE A 356 6.78 -39.57 32.93
N GLU A 357 7.59 -40.16 32.07
CA GLU A 357 8.12 -41.51 32.21
C GLU A 357 9.18 -41.50 33.32
N ASP A 358 9.12 -42.53 34.18
CA ASP A 358 9.96 -42.68 35.36
C ASP A 358 11.44 -42.90 35.01
#